data_AF-A0A7H1B0T5-F1
#
_entry.id   AF-A0A7H1B0T5-F1
#
_cell.length_a   1.000
_cell.length_b   1.000
_cell.length_c   1.000
_cell.angle_alpha   90.00
_cell.angle_beta   90.00
_cell.angle_gamma   90.00
#
_symmetry.space_group_name_H-M   'P 1'
#
loop_
_entity.id
_entity.type
_entity.pdbx_description
1 polymer ?
#
loop_
_entity_poly.entity_id
_entity_poly.type
_entity_poly.pdbx_seq_one_letter_code
_entity_poly.pdbx_strand_id
1 'polypeptide(L)'
;MTEQAPALSTEHDRLCRELGSIAVDYPSGDPVETLGRLVADADAALARQGTEQGRFERSGYLVLLYAMSWYVEARLSDQEDLIRAYEGVLRSFRQTFAESPACTCPDGGHPAPPEPESAAELGVHLLTEDGRALYTEEEEPEEDLSVYDCELYLSGLALSAAY
;
A
#
# COMPACT_ATOMS: atom_id res chain seq x y z
N MET A 1 19.19 -15.32 -22.95
CA MET A 1 18.51 -16.13 -21.93
C MET A 1 17.33 -15.29 -21.52
N THR A 2 16.11 -15.71 -21.82
CA THR A 2 14.90 -15.03 -21.34
C THR A 2 14.77 -15.37 -19.86
N GLU A 3 15.11 -14.42 -18.99
CA GLU A 3 14.70 -14.48 -17.58
C GLU A 3 13.17 -14.53 -17.58
N GLN A 4 12.64 -15.62 -17.03
CA GLN A 4 11.21 -15.75 -16.81
C GLN A 4 10.89 -14.93 -15.58
N ALA A 5 10.03 -13.92 -15.74
CA ALA A 5 9.47 -13.15 -14.64
C ALA A 5 8.99 -14.09 -13.52
N PRO A 6 9.18 -13.74 -12.23
CA PRO A 6 8.67 -14.52 -11.13
C PRO A 6 7.15 -14.70 -11.27
N ALA A 7 6.67 -15.93 -11.23
CA ALA A 7 5.25 -16.22 -11.30
C ALA A 7 4.58 -15.82 -9.98
N LEU A 8 3.67 -14.84 -10.02
CA LEU A 8 2.91 -14.41 -8.85
C LEU A 8 2.06 -15.55 -8.27
N SER A 9 1.81 -15.48 -6.96
CA SER A 9 0.89 -16.41 -6.31
C SER A 9 -0.55 -16.09 -6.71
N THR A 10 -1.42 -17.11 -6.71
CA THR A 10 -2.87 -16.92 -6.92
C THR A 10 -3.49 -15.95 -5.89
N GLU A 11 -2.88 -15.84 -4.71
CA GLU A 11 -3.29 -14.87 -3.69
C GLU A 11 -2.96 -13.43 -4.09
N HIS A 12 -1.79 -13.20 -4.69
CA HIS A 12 -1.39 -11.89 -5.22
C HIS A 12 -2.36 -11.41 -6.32
N ASP A 13 -2.61 -12.24 -7.34
CA ASP A 13 -3.56 -11.90 -8.41
C ASP A 13 -4.97 -11.62 -7.88
N ARG A 14 -5.37 -12.39 -6.87
CA ARG A 14 -6.65 -12.21 -6.19
C ARG A 14 -6.70 -10.87 -5.47
N LEU A 15 -5.66 -10.51 -4.72
CA LEU A 15 -5.55 -9.23 -4.02
C LEU A 15 -5.58 -8.04 -4.98
N CYS A 16 -4.80 -8.07 -6.06
CA CYS A 16 -4.84 -7.03 -7.11
C CYS A 16 -6.26 -6.85 -7.65
N ARG A 17 -6.95 -7.95 -7.96
CA ARG A 17 -8.32 -7.91 -8.47
C ARG A 17 -9.33 -7.40 -7.45
N GLU A 18 -9.28 -7.88 -6.20
CA GLU A 18 -10.22 -7.46 -5.15
C GLU A 18 -10.05 -5.97 -4.85
N LEU A 19 -8.82 -5.52 -4.57
CA LEU A 19 -8.53 -4.13 -4.21
C LEU A 19 -8.66 -3.18 -5.41
N GLY A 20 -8.20 -3.57 -6.59
CA GLY A 20 -8.40 -2.80 -7.83
C GLY A 20 -9.89 -2.59 -8.13
N SER A 21 -10.73 -3.62 -7.91
CA SER A 21 -12.18 -3.48 -8.10
C SER A 21 -12.83 -2.50 -7.12
N ILE A 22 -12.31 -2.39 -5.89
CA ILE A 22 -12.75 -1.38 -4.92
C ILE A 22 -12.25 0.02 -5.34
N ALA A 23 -11.00 0.13 -5.80
CA ALA A 23 -10.39 1.38 -6.26
C ALA A 23 -11.18 2.07 -7.38
N VAL A 24 -11.88 1.31 -8.20
CA VAL A 24 -12.71 1.80 -9.31
C VAL A 24 -14.21 1.82 -9.01
N ASP A 25 -14.60 1.72 -7.72
CA ASP A 25 -15.99 1.77 -7.26
C ASP A 25 -16.88 0.61 -7.75
N TYR A 26 -16.29 -0.52 -8.12
CA TYR A 26 -17.01 -1.67 -8.64
C TYR A 26 -16.55 -2.98 -7.97
N PRO A 27 -16.76 -3.12 -6.64
CA PRO A 27 -16.20 -4.21 -5.87
C PRO A 27 -16.64 -5.57 -6.40
N SER A 28 -15.68 -6.45 -6.62
CA SER A 28 -15.92 -7.83 -7.09
C SER A 28 -16.30 -8.82 -5.96
N GLY A 29 -16.26 -8.35 -4.71
CA GLY A 29 -16.62 -9.10 -3.49
C GLY A 29 -17.16 -8.17 -2.40
N ASP A 30 -17.12 -8.61 -1.14
CA ASP A 30 -17.50 -7.76 0.00
C ASP A 30 -16.37 -6.77 0.33
N PRO A 31 -16.56 -5.45 0.12
CA PRO A 31 -15.54 -4.45 0.44
C PRO A 31 -15.28 -4.34 1.94
N VAL A 32 -16.27 -4.59 2.80
CA VAL A 32 -16.10 -4.50 4.27
C VAL A 32 -15.19 -5.63 4.75
N GLU A 33 -15.40 -6.85 4.28
CA GLU A 33 -14.54 -7.99 4.60
C GLU A 33 -13.12 -7.78 4.07
N THR A 34 -12.99 -7.29 2.84
CA THR A 34 -11.69 -7.08 2.18
C THR A 34 -10.88 -5.98 2.87
N LEU A 35 -11.50 -4.84 3.17
CA LEU A 35 -10.84 -3.73 3.86
C LEU A 35 -10.59 -4.05 5.34
N GLY A 36 -11.45 -4.84 5.97
CA GLY A 36 -11.20 -5.34 7.33
C GLY A 36 -9.95 -6.21 7.42
N ARG A 37 -9.74 -7.10 6.44
CA ARG A 37 -8.51 -7.90 6.31
C ARG A 37 -7.29 -6.99 6.07
N LEU A 38 -7.40 -6.05 5.12
CA LEU A 38 -6.34 -5.07 4.84
C LEU A 38 -5.87 -4.32 6.08
N VAL A 39 -6.81 -3.80 6.88
CA VAL A 39 -6.49 -3.08 8.12
C VAL A 39 -5.80 -3.98 9.14
N ALA A 40 -6.28 -5.21 9.31
CA ALA A 40 -5.68 -6.17 10.25
C ALA A 40 -4.25 -6.57 9.85
N ASP A 41 -4.02 -6.83 8.56
CA ASP A 41 -2.70 -7.20 8.05
C ASP A 41 -1.71 -6.03 8.13
N ALA A 42 -2.18 -4.81 7.86
CA ALA A 42 -1.42 -3.59 7.99
C ALA A 42 -1.00 -3.32 9.46
N ASP A 43 -1.91 -3.53 10.42
CA ASP A 43 -1.58 -3.43 11.84
C ASP A 43 -0.54 -4.48 12.26
N ALA A 44 -0.67 -5.72 11.76
CA ALA A 44 0.32 -6.76 12.01
C ALA A 44 1.70 -6.43 11.41
N ALA A 45 1.76 -5.75 10.27
CA ALA A 45 3.01 -5.32 9.64
C ALA A 45 3.78 -4.27 10.47
N LEU A 46 3.06 -3.41 11.20
CA LEU A 46 3.68 -2.44 12.11
C LEU A 46 4.46 -3.14 13.24
N ALA A 47 3.99 -4.31 13.69
CA ALA A 47 4.70 -5.10 14.70
C ALA A 47 6.01 -5.74 14.21
N ARG A 48 6.28 -5.74 12.89
CA ARG A 48 7.48 -6.33 12.27
C ARG A 48 8.59 -5.31 11.98
N GLN A 49 8.69 -4.28 12.83
CA GLN A 49 9.71 -3.23 12.70
C GLN A 49 11.14 -3.79 12.73
N GLY A 50 12.02 -3.23 11.90
CA GLY A 50 13.43 -3.64 11.81
C GLY A 50 13.69 -4.88 10.94
N THR A 51 12.66 -5.47 10.33
CA THR A 51 12.82 -6.55 9.34
C THR A 51 12.65 -6.03 7.91
N GLU A 52 13.26 -6.72 6.95
CA GLU A 52 13.08 -6.44 5.51
C GLU A 52 11.64 -6.66 5.06
N GLN A 53 11.06 -7.81 5.42
CA GLN A 53 9.65 -8.09 5.14
C GLN A 53 8.73 -7.01 5.73
N GLY A 54 8.96 -6.62 6.98
CA GLY A 54 8.18 -5.54 7.58
C GLY A 54 8.39 -4.18 6.91
N ARG A 55 9.56 -3.91 6.31
CA ARG A 55 9.78 -2.70 5.48
C ARG A 55 8.88 -2.76 4.25
N PHE A 56 8.91 -3.86 3.50
CA PHE A 56 8.10 -4.03 2.30
C PHE A 56 6.60 -3.92 2.57
N GLU A 57 6.14 -4.62 3.60
CA GLU A 57 4.74 -4.61 4.01
C GLU A 57 4.29 -3.23 4.46
N ARG A 58 5.10 -2.48 5.21
CA ARG A 58 4.73 -1.11 5.60
C ARG A 58 4.56 -0.20 4.38
N SER A 59 5.45 -0.31 3.40
CA SER A 59 5.34 0.45 2.14
C SER A 59 4.06 0.05 1.39
N GLY A 60 3.87 -1.26 1.14
CA GLY A 60 2.73 -1.77 0.38
C GLY A 60 1.39 -1.50 1.06
N TYR A 61 1.25 -1.84 2.34
CA TYR A 61 0.00 -1.60 3.06
C TYR A 61 -0.34 -0.13 3.18
N LEU A 62 0.63 0.77 3.36
CA LEU A 62 0.32 2.19 3.40
C LEU A 62 -0.16 2.71 2.05
N VAL A 63 0.44 2.25 0.94
CA VAL A 63 -0.02 2.58 -0.41
C VAL A 63 -1.44 2.04 -0.64
N LEU A 64 -1.75 0.82 -0.18
CA LEU A 64 -3.10 0.25 -0.26
C LEU A 64 -4.12 1.01 0.58
N LEU A 65 -3.76 1.39 1.81
CA LEU A 65 -4.61 2.23 2.66
C LEU A 65 -4.83 3.62 2.03
N TYR A 66 -3.80 4.19 1.40
CA TYR A 66 -4.00 5.41 0.63
C TYR A 66 -4.98 5.18 -0.54
N ALA A 67 -4.79 4.12 -1.33
CA ALA A 67 -5.63 3.79 -2.47
C ALA A 67 -7.11 3.63 -2.11
N MET A 68 -7.40 3.05 -0.94
CA MET A 68 -8.76 2.75 -0.50
C MET A 68 -9.42 3.88 0.31
N SER A 69 -8.67 4.91 0.71
CA SER A 69 -9.13 5.99 1.58
C SER A 69 -10.42 6.65 1.09
N TRP A 70 -10.45 7.03 -0.19
CA TRP A 70 -11.60 7.68 -0.82
C TRP A 70 -12.86 6.78 -0.78
N TYR A 71 -12.70 5.46 -0.98
CA TYR A 71 -13.82 4.53 -1.00
C TYR A 71 -14.41 4.37 0.40
N VAL A 72 -13.54 4.27 1.42
CA VAL A 72 -13.97 4.20 2.82
C VAL A 72 -14.78 5.44 3.19
N GLU A 73 -14.26 6.63 2.85
CA GLU A 73 -14.91 7.91 3.10
C GLU A 73 -16.27 8.01 2.38
N ALA A 74 -16.32 7.67 1.10
CA ALA A 74 -17.48 7.90 0.25
C ALA A 74 -18.56 6.80 0.33
N ARG A 75 -18.16 5.54 0.58
CA ARG A 75 -19.04 4.37 0.43
C ARG A 75 -19.31 3.63 1.73
N LEU A 76 -18.46 3.80 2.75
CA LEU A 76 -18.54 3.02 3.99
C LEU A 76 -18.82 3.86 5.23
N SER A 77 -19.42 5.05 5.07
CA SER A 77 -19.72 5.99 6.17
C SER A 77 -20.52 5.40 7.33
N ASP A 78 -21.32 4.36 7.08
CA ASP A 78 -22.15 3.70 8.10
C ASP A 78 -21.43 2.53 8.80
N GLN A 79 -20.19 2.21 8.42
CA GLN A 79 -19.40 1.10 8.98
C GLN A 79 -18.45 1.60 10.08
N GLU A 80 -19.01 2.09 11.19
CA GLU A 80 -18.26 2.78 12.25
C GLU A 80 -17.05 1.99 12.79
N ASP A 81 -17.19 0.68 12.98
CA ASP A 81 -16.11 -0.15 13.52
C ASP A 81 -14.95 -0.30 12.52
N LEU A 82 -15.26 -0.44 11.22
CA LEU A 82 -14.24 -0.49 10.17
C LEU A 82 -13.54 0.85 10.05
N ILE A 83 -14.29 1.97 10.02
CA ILE A 83 -13.72 3.32 9.98
C ILE A 83 -12.78 3.52 11.17
N ARG A 84 -13.20 3.18 12.39
CA ARG A 84 -12.37 3.32 13.59
C ARG A 84 -11.10 2.46 13.51
N ALA A 85 -11.20 1.22 13.04
CA ALA A 85 -10.05 0.34 12.89
C ALA A 85 -9.05 0.91 11.87
N TYR A 86 -9.57 1.41 10.75
CA TYR A 86 -8.79 2.03 9.71
C TYR A 86 -8.08 3.29 10.26
N GLU A 87 -8.80 4.19 10.95
CA GLU A 87 -8.20 5.36 11.64
C GLU A 87 -7.13 4.98 12.63
N GLY A 88 -7.34 3.90 13.36
CA GLY A 88 -6.35 3.32 14.24
C GLY A 88 -5.06 3.03 13.50
N VAL A 89 -5.13 2.28 12.40
CA VAL A 89 -3.93 1.85 11.67
C VAL A 89 -3.23 3.01 10.97
N LEU A 90 -3.94 3.94 10.32
CA LEU A 90 -3.31 5.13 9.72
C LEU A 90 -2.64 6.00 10.77
N ARG A 91 -3.25 6.16 11.95
CA ARG A 91 -2.63 6.88 13.07
C ARG A 91 -1.34 6.19 13.52
N SER A 92 -1.33 4.86 13.61
CA SER A 92 -0.13 4.10 13.98
C SER A 92 0.98 4.27 12.95
N PHE A 93 0.69 4.20 11.64
CA PHE A 93 1.67 4.51 10.59
C PHE A 93 2.25 5.92 10.73
N ARG A 94 1.39 6.93 10.93
CA ARG A 94 1.83 8.33 11.15
C ARG A 94 2.78 8.43 12.34
N GLN A 95 2.52 7.69 13.43
CA GLN A 95 3.40 7.66 14.59
C GLN A 95 4.73 6.95 14.29
N THR A 96 4.70 5.84 13.56
CA THR A 96 5.89 5.08 13.17
C THR A 96 6.87 5.94 12.35
N PHE A 97 6.38 6.80 11.46
CA PHE A 97 7.22 7.66 10.61
C PHE A 97 7.44 9.08 11.16
N ALA A 98 6.88 9.43 12.33
CA ALA A 98 7.01 10.77 12.90
C ALA A 98 8.45 11.12 13.30
N GLU A 99 9.25 10.10 13.62
CA GLU A 99 10.65 10.25 14.04
C GLU A 99 11.64 9.98 12.91
N SER A 100 11.16 9.84 11.67
CA SER A 100 12.00 9.44 10.55
C SER A 100 13.13 10.44 10.25
N PRO A 101 14.34 9.95 9.96
CA PRO A 101 15.48 10.78 9.66
C PRO A 101 15.29 11.57 8.36
N ALA A 102 16.18 12.53 8.12
CA ALA A 102 16.23 13.27 6.86
C ALA A 102 16.23 12.30 5.66
N CYS A 103 15.35 12.58 4.69
CA CYS A 103 15.24 11.82 3.45
C CYS A 103 16.59 11.72 2.73
N THR A 104 16.91 10.51 2.25
CA THR A 104 18.13 10.22 1.49
C THR A 104 17.88 10.09 -0.01
N CYS A 105 16.62 10.21 -0.46
CA CYS A 105 16.28 10.19 -1.88
C CYS A 105 16.84 11.46 -2.56
N PRO A 106 17.15 11.38 -3.86
CA PRO A 106 17.52 12.57 -4.63
C PRO A 106 16.45 13.67 -4.54
N ASP A 107 16.87 14.93 -4.68
CA ASP A 107 15.92 16.05 -4.73
C ASP A 107 14.89 15.83 -5.84
N GLY A 108 13.60 15.84 -5.47
CA GLY A 108 12.51 15.53 -6.41
C GLY A 108 12.37 14.05 -6.78
N GLY A 109 13.06 13.15 -6.08
CA GLY A 109 13.03 11.71 -6.35
C GLY A 109 11.80 10.97 -5.80
N HIS A 110 10.92 11.65 -5.05
CA HIS A 110 9.66 11.03 -4.64
C HIS A 110 8.60 11.18 -5.74
N PRO A 111 7.89 10.10 -6.10
CA PRO A 111 6.80 10.18 -7.04
C PRO A 111 5.63 10.96 -6.45
N ALA A 112 4.76 11.47 -7.31
CA ALA A 112 3.44 11.93 -6.87
C ALA A 112 2.63 10.72 -6.38
N PRO A 113 1.70 10.91 -5.42
CA PRO A 113 0.78 9.84 -5.04
C PRO A 113 0.04 9.31 -6.27
N PRO A 114 0.05 7.98 -6.52
CA PRO A 114 -0.59 7.40 -7.69
C PRO A 114 -2.11 7.52 -7.61
N GLU A 115 -2.80 7.46 -8.75
CA GLU A 115 -4.27 7.36 -8.78
C GLU A 115 -4.73 6.07 -8.08
N PRO A 116 -5.93 6.02 -7.48
CA PRO A 116 -6.35 4.90 -6.64
C PRO A 116 -6.21 3.50 -7.26
N GLU A 117 -6.49 3.35 -8.55
CA GLU A 117 -6.38 2.06 -9.26
C GLU A 117 -4.90 1.62 -9.36
N SER A 118 -4.03 2.49 -9.87
CA SER A 118 -2.58 2.25 -9.95
C SER A 118 -1.97 2.06 -8.56
N ALA A 119 -2.46 2.81 -7.56
CA ALA A 119 -2.04 2.66 -6.17
C ALA A 119 -2.41 1.28 -5.61
N ALA A 120 -3.58 0.75 -5.94
CA ALA A 120 -4.00 -0.57 -5.49
C ALA A 120 -3.07 -1.67 -6.05
N GLU A 121 -2.76 -1.62 -7.34
CA GLU A 121 -1.83 -2.56 -7.97
C GLU A 121 -0.42 -2.44 -7.40
N LEU A 122 0.17 -1.24 -7.43
CA LEU A 122 1.49 -0.95 -6.86
C LEU A 122 1.58 -1.43 -5.41
N GLY A 123 0.56 -1.13 -4.59
CA GLY A 123 0.53 -1.51 -3.18
C GLY A 123 0.63 -3.02 -2.96
N VAL A 124 -0.01 -3.84 -3.81
CA VAL A 124 0.11 -5.31 -3.75
C VAL A 124 1.50 -5.77 -4.21
N HIS A 125 2.06 -5.19 -5.27
CA HIS A 125 3.42 -5.47 -5.71
C HIS A 125 4.46 -5.20 -4.64
N LEU A 126 4.32 -4.11 -3.89
CA LEU A 126 5.25 -3.72 -2.84
C LEU A 126 5.27 -4.66 -1.62
N LEU A 127 4.27 -5.54 -1.43
CA LEU A 127 4.17 -6.44 -0.28
C LEU A 127 5.22 -7.57 -0.26
N THR A 128 5.72 -7.97 -1.42
CA THR A 128 6.64 -9.11 -1.55
C THR A 128 7.82 -8.78 -2.46
N GLU A 129 8.92 -9.50 -2.30
CA GLU A 129 10.09 -9.39 -3.17
C GLU A 129 9.74 -9.74 -4.62
N ASP A 130 9.02 -10.86 -4.84
CA ASP A 130 8.57 -11.29 -6.17
C ASP A 130 7.65 -10.26 -6.84
N GLY A 131 6.76 -9.62 -6.06
CA GLY A 131 5.85 -8.59 -6.56
C GLY A 131 6.60 -7.35 -7.02
N ARG A 132 7.61 -6.91 -6.26
CA ARG A 132 8.49 -5.79 -6.62
C ARG A 132 9.33 -6.07 -7.85
N ALA A 133 9.87 -7.29 -7.95
CA ALA A 133 10.62 -7.73 -9.12
C ALA A 133 9.76 -7.68 -10.38
N LEU A 134 8.51 -8.19 -10.31
CA LEU A 134 7.59 -8.13 -11.44
C LEU A 134 7.25 -6.69 -11.84
N TYR A 135 6.89 -5.82 -10.89
CA TYR A 135 6.54 -4.43 -11.19
C TYR A 135 7.69 -3.68 -11.88
N THR A 136 8.94 -3.97 -11.50
CA THR A 136 10.14 -3.38 -12.14
C THR A 136 10.37 -3.90 -13.57
N GLU A 137 9.91 -5.10 -13.89
CA GLU A 137 10.00 -5.66 -15.24
C GLU A 137 8.89 -5.14 -16.17
N GLU A 138 7.70 -4.84 -15.61
CA GLU A 138 6.51 -4.42 -16.36
C GLU A 138 6.45 -2.90 -16.57
N GLU A 139 6.79 -2.13 -15.54
CA GLU A 139 6.86 -0.67 -15.58
C GLU A 139 8.29 -0.22 -15.92
N GLU A 140 8.45 0.84 -16.72
CA GLU A 140 9.77 1.23 -17.24
C GLU A 140 10.84 1.31 -16.12
N PRO A 141 12.06 0.79 -16.34
CA PRO A 141 13.08 0.52 -15.31
C PRO A 141 13.70 1.78 -14.65
N GLU A 142 13.09 2.95 -14.85
CA GLU A 142 13.56 4.24 -14.35
C GLU A 142 13.04 4.57 -12.94
N GLU A 143 11.96 3.93 -12.47
CA GLU A 143 11.48 4.12 -11.09
C GLU A 143 12.16 3.14 -10.13
N ASP A 144 13.12 3.68 -9.37
CA ASP A 144 13.71 2.96 -8.24
C ASP A 144 12.66 2.75 -7.14
N LEU A 145 12.12 1.54 -7.02
CA LEU A 145 11.12 1.19 -6.01
C LEU A 145 11.54 1.48 -4.56
N SER A 146 12.83 1.69 -4.29
CA SER A 146 13.30 2.12 -2.98
C SER A 146 12.76 3.50 -2.55
N VAL A 147 12.28 4.33 -3.48
CA VAL A 147 11.59 5.59 -3.16
C VAL A 147 10.31 5.36 -2.35
N TYR A 148 9.64 4.23 -2.57
CA TYR A 148 8.45 3.83 -1.81
C TYR A 148 8.79 3.28 -0.42
N ASP A 149 10.04 2.94 -0.15
CA ASP A 149 10.51 2.57 1.19
C ASP A 149 10.98 3.79 2.00
N CYS A 150 11.02 4.98 1.39
CA CYS A 150 11.41 6.19 2.08
C CYS A 150 10.37 6.59 3.13
N GLU A 151 10.77 6.61 4.40
CA GLU A 151 9.85 6.93 5.49
C GLU A 151 9.33 8.38 5.42
N LEU A 152 10.07 9.33 4.82
CA LEU A 152 9.56 10.69 4.59
C LEU A 152 8.44 10.70 3.56
N TYR A 153 8.59 9.95 2.46
CA TYR A 153 7.53 9.77 1.47
C TYR A 153 6.31 9.11 2.10
N LEU A 154 6.51 8.00 2.82
CA LEU A 154 5.45 7.28 3.50
C LEU A 154 4.73 8.15 4.55
N SER A 155 5.45 8.99 5.28
CA SER A 155 4.85 9.96 6.20
C SER A 155 3.93 10.95 5.45
N GLY A 156 4.38 11.49 4.32
CA GLY A 156 3.54 12.34 3.46
C GLY A 156 2.31 11.62 2.90
N LEU A 157 2.47 10.36 2.50
CA LEU A 157 1.38 9.52 1.99
C LEU A 157 0.36 9.21 3.10
N ALA A 158 0.82 8.90 4.32
CA ALA A 158 -0.05 8.67 5.48
C ALA A 158 -0.87 9.90 5.87
N LEU A 159 -0.33 11.11 5.64
CA LEU A 159 -1.07 12.37 5.82
C LEU A 159 -2.08 12.61 4.70
N SER A 160 -1.79 12.14 3.50
CA SER A 160 -2.65 12.30 2.32
C SER A 160 -3.78 11.27 2.25
N ALA A 161 -3.56 10.08 2.84
CA ALA A 161 -4.60 9.09 3.03
C ALA A 161 -5.68 9.68 3.97
N ALA A 162 -6.86 9.97 3.40
CA ALA A 162 -8.06 10.27 4.17
C ALA A 162 -8.43 9.01 4.98
N TYR A 163 -8.89 9.11 6.22
CA TYR A 163 -10.07 9.84 6.69
C TYR A 163 -9.79 10.50 8.07
#